data_AF-D2VHA9-F1
#
_entry.id   AF-D2VHA9-F1
#
_cell.length_a   1.000
_cell.length_b   1.000
_cell.length_c   1.000
_cell.angle_alpha   90.00
_cell.angle_beta   90.00
_cell.angle_gamma   90.00
#
_symmetry.space_group_name_H-M   'P 1'
#
loop_
_entity.id
_entity.type
_entity.pdbx_description
1 polymer ?
#
loop_
_entity_poly.entity_id
_entity_poly.type
_entity_poly.pdbx_seq_one_letter_code
_entity_poly.pdbx_strand_id
1 'polypeptide(L)'
;MSFSLPTEKPIVLSYFQKYDNNNSSSIGLKELTQLLSDLGFKIEQKNSENNERSWRELKKKEVKAIATLIDRDCSKSICFEEFYIWWIKLSGSGFSTLTKKVKMLTAAYDSFVNFDKDKSGFLDFPEEFDQFYQAYFQDAGDATHSKEQVAKELDKDGDGKVSFQELVQILGILN
;
A
#
# COMPACT_ATOMS: atom_id res chain seq x y z
N MET A 1 -1.97 -18.26 -19.91
CA MET A 1 -2.32 -16.98 -20.54
C MET A 1 -1.52 -15.90 -19.80
N SER A 2 -0.69 -15.15 -20.50
CA SER A 2 -0.04 -13.97 -19.92
C SER A 2 -1.12 -12.93 -19.65
N PHE A 3 -1.54 -12.81 -18.40
CA PHE A 3 -2.43 -11.76 -17.95
C PHE A 3 -1.67 -10.45 -18.06
N SER A 4 -1.86 -9.73 -19.17
CA SER A 4 -1.24 -8.43 -19.41
C SER A 4 -2.33 -7.38 -19.30
N LEU A 5 -2.18 -6.50 -18.31
CA LEU A 5 -3.10 -5.39 -18.14
C LEU A 5 -2.79 -4.33 -19.21
N PRO A 6 -3.81 -3.72 -19.83
CA PRO A 6 -3.62 -2.65 -20.80
C PRO A 6 -2.94 -1.45 -20.13
N THR A 7 -1.95 -0.86 -20.80
CA THR A 7 -1.18 0.28 -20.27
C THR A 7 -1.53 1.61 -20.95
N GLU A 8 -2.32 1.57 -22.01
CA GLU A 8 -2.77 2.75 -22.73
C GLU A 8 -3.71 3.59 -21.86
N LYS A 9 -3.35 4.86 -21.61
CA LYS A 9 -4.12 5.80 -20.77
C LYS A 9 -5.63 5.82 -21.07
N PRO A 10 -6.12 5.88 -22.33
CA PRO A 10 -7.56 5.85 -22.60
C PRO A 10 -8.24 4.52 -22.22
N ILE A 11 -7.55 3.39 -22.35
CA ILE A 11 -8.07 2.09 -21.95
C ILE A 11 -8.13 2.03 -20.42
N VAL A 12 -7.04 2.42 -19.73
CA VAL A 12 -7.01 2.45 -18.27
C VAL A 12 -8.08 3.39 -17.70
N LEU A 13 -8.33 4.53 -18.36
CA LEU A 13 -9.43 5.43 -18.00
C LEU A 13 -10.80 4.76 -18.11
N SER A 14 -11.02 3.95 -19.15
CA SER A 14 -12.26 3.18 -19.29
C SER A 14 -12.41 2.13 -18.20
N TYR A 15 -11.31 1.49 -17.76
CA TYR A 15 -11.32 0.61 -16.59
C TYR A 15 -11.63 1.38 -15.31
N PHE A 16 -11.00 2.52 -15.09
CA PHE A 16 -11.26 3.38 -13.94
C PHE A 16 -12.75 3.77 -13.86
N GLN A 17 -13.30 4.31 -14.94
CA GLN A 17 -14.71 4.70 -15.03
C GLN A 17 -15.68 3.52 -14.85
N LYS A 18 -15.30 2.32 -15.28
CA LYS A 18 -16.11 1.11 -15.06
C LYS A 18 -16.27 0.79 -13.57
N TYR A 19 -15.24 1.05 -12.76
CA TYR A 19 -15.28 0.75 -11.33
C TYR A 19 -15.73 1.94 -10.47
N ASP A 20 -15.65 3.17 -10.97
CA ASP A 20 -16.23 4.38 -10.38
C ASP A 20 -17.77 4.39 -10.51
N ASN A 21 -18.42 3.50 -9.75
CA ASN A 21 -19.86 3.26 -9.85
C ASN A 21 -20.69 4.43 -9.31
N ASN A 22 -20.10 5.24 -8.43
CA ASN A 22 -20.74 6.42 -7.88
C ASN A 22 -20.42 7.70 -8.68
N ASN A 23 -19.67 7.60 -9.79
CA ASN A 23 -19.19 8.72 -10.61
C ASN A 23 -18.50 9.80 -9.77
N SER A 24 -17.80 9.39 -8.72
CA SER A 24 -17.05 10.29 -7.84
C SER A 24 -15.76 10.81 -8.49
N SER A 25 -15.41 10.34 -9.69
CA SER A 25 -14.11 10.55 -10.33
C SER A 25 -12.95 10.04 -9.47
N SER A 26 -13.24 9.09 -8.57
CA SER A 26 -12.31 8.49 -7.64
C SER A 26 -12.70 7.04 -7.37
N ILE A 27 -11.75 6.21 -6.96
CA ILE A 27 -12.00 4.83 -6.57
C ILE A 27 -11.97 4.75 -5.04
N GLY A 28 -13.12 4.46 -4.46
CA GLY A 28 -13.26 4.17 -3.04
C GLY A 28 -12.90 2.72 -2.67
N LEU A 29 -12.87 2.41 -1.38
CA LEU A 29 -12.53 1.06 -0.89
C LEU A 29 -13.43 -0.05 -1.45
N LYS A 30 -14.73 0.22 -1.63
CA LYS A 30 -15.67 -0.79 -2.16
C LYS A 30 -15.38 -1.09 -3.63
N GLU A 31 -15.12 -0.05 -4.40
CA GLU A 31 -14.83 -0.12 -5.83
C GLU A 31 -13.47 -0.78 -6.06
N LEU A 32 -12.47 -0.43 -5.25
CA LEU A 32 -11.18 -1.10 -5.24
C LEU A 32 -11.32 -2.59 -4.86
N THR A 33 -12.17 -2.92 -3.88
CA THR A 33 -12.41 -4.33 -3.50
C THR A 33 -12.98 -5.11 -4.69
N GLN A 34 -13.96 -4.55 -5.39
CA GLN A 34 -14.55 -5.18 -6.57
C GLN A 34 -13.51 -5.33 -7.68
N LEU A 35 -12.73 -4.29 -7.94
CA LEU A 35 -11.65 -4.31 -8.93
C LEU A 35 -10.63 -5.40 -8.63
N LEU A 36 -10.14 -5.48 -7.39
CA LEU A 36 -9.16 -6.50 -7.01
C LEU A 36 -9.75 -7.91 -7.15
N SER A 37 -11.02 -8.10 -6.80
CA SER A 37 -11.72 -9.38 -6.98
C SER A 37 -11.84 -9.77 -8.47
N ASP A 38 -12.25 -8.84 -9.32
CA ASP A 38 -12.37 -9.05 -10.78
C ASP A 38 -11.02 -9.33 -11.43
N LEU A 39 -9.94 -8.70 -10.94
CA LEU A 39 -8.56 -8.99 -11.35
C LEU A 39 -8.08 -10.36 -10.87
N GLY A 40 -8.86 -11.06 -10.04
CA GLY A 40 -8.51 -12.36 -9.49
C GLY A 40 -7.44 -12.29 -8.41
N PHE A 41 -7.31 -11.16 -7.69
CA PHE A 41 -6.40 -11.08 -6.56
C PHE A 41 -6.79 -12.09 -5.49
N LYS A 42 -5.94 -13.08 -5.31
CA LYS A 42 -6.03 -14.05 -4.22
C LYS A 42 -4.68 -14.16 -3.55
N ILE A 43 -4.72 -14.43 -2.25
CA ILE A 43 -3.52 -14.54 -1.44
C ILE A 43 -3.44 -15.93 -0.83
N GLU A 44 -2.22 -16.46 -0.77
CA GLU A 44 -1.96 -17.77 -0.18
C GLU A 44 -2.13 -17.69 1.34
N GLN A 45 -2.97 -18.54 1.89
CA GLN A 45 -3.11 -18.79 3.32
C GLN A 45 -2.63 -20.21 3.60
N LYS A 46 -1.74 -20.34 4.58
CA LYS A 46 -1.41 -21.63 5.15
C LYS A 46 -2.44 -21.93 6.23
N ASN A 47 -3.06 -23.10 6.15
CA ASN A 47 -3.87 -23.59 7.25
C ASN A 47 -2.92 -24.18 8.31
N SER A 48 -3.06 -23.69 9.54
CA SER A 48 -2.20 -24.08 10.67
C SER A 48 -2.37 -25.55 11.08
N GLU A 49 -3.48 -26.19 10.70
CA GLU A 49 -3.79 -27.56 11.12
C GLU A 49 -3.21 -28.64 10.19
N ASN A 50 -3.10 -28.38 8.89
CA ASN A 50 -2.73 -29.40 7.89
C ASN A 50 -1.60 -28.96 6.94
N ASN A 51 -0.97 -27.80 7.16
CA ASN A 51 0.06 -27.20 6.30
C ASN A 51 -0.35 -27.04 4.82
N GLU A 52 -1.65 -27.10 4.55
CA GLU A 52 -2.20 -26.96 3.21
C GLU A 52 -2.23 -25.49 2.78
N ARG A 53 -1.88 -25.25 1.52
CA ARG A 53 -1.89 -23.92 0.90
C ARG A 53 -3.23 -23.72 0.23
N SER A 54 -4.02 -22.81 0.76
CA SER A 54 -5.29 -22.38 0.18
C SER A 54 -5.19 -20.95 -0.32
N TRP A 55 -5.98 -20.61 -1.34
CA TRP A 55 -6.04 -19.24 -1.87
C TRP A 55 -7.34 -18.60 -1.43
N ARG A 56 -7.25 -17.44 -0.80
CA ARG A 56 -8.42 -16.66 -0.35
C ARG A 56 -8.45 -15.26 -0.94
N GLU A 57 -9.63 -14.67 -0.93
CA GLU A 57 -9.81 -13.26 -1.25
C GLU A 57 -9.19 -12.33 -0.21
N LEU A 58 -8.96 -11.09 -0.61
CA LEU A 58 -8.47 -10.03 0.25
C LEU A 58 -9.53 -9.66 1.29
N LYS A 59 -9.09 -9.46 2.52
CA LYS A 59 -9.90 -8.89 3.60
C LYS A 59 -9.91 -7.37 3.51
N LYS A 60 -10.91 -6.74 4.12
CA LYS A 60 -11.06 -5.28 4.18
C LYS A 60 -9.78 -4.54 4.62
N LYS A 61 -9.03 -5.08 5.59
CA LYS A 61 -7.75 -4.49 6.04
C LYS A 61 -6.66 -4.51 4.95
N GLU A 62 -6.59 -5.60 4.19
CA GLU A 62 -5.60 -5.76 3.12
C GLU A 62 -5.94 -4.84 1.94
N VAL A 63 -7.22 -4.72 1.61
CA VAL A 63 -7.68 -3.74 0.61
C VAL A 63 -7.39 -2.32 1.08
N LYS A 64 -7.58 -2.00 2.37
CA LYS A 64 -7.20 -0.68 2.91
C LYS A 64 -5.72 -0.40 2.78
N ALA A 65 -4.86 -1.36 3.14
CA ALA A 65 -3.41 -1.20 2.99
C ALA A 65 -3.01 -0.97 1.53
N ILE A 66 -3.64 -1.67 0.58
CA ILE A 66 -3.46 -1.42 -0.86
C ILE A 66 -4.01 -0.05 -1.25
N ALA A 67 -5.18 0.35 -0.75
CA ALA A 67 -5.76 1.65 -1.06
C ALA A 67 -4.85 2.79 -0.61
N THR A 68 -4.37 2.75 0.63
CA THR A 68 -3.42 3.72 1.19
C THR A 68 -2.07 3.69 0.48
N LEU A 69 -1.69 2.54 -0.08
CA LEU A 69 -0.50 2.47 -0.95
C LEU A 69 -0.73 3.18 -2.29
N ILE A 70 -1.95 3.21 -2.82
CA ILE A 70 -2.25 3.85 -4.11
C ILE A 70 -2.47 5.35 -3.93
N ASP A 71 -3.22 5.71 -2.90
CA ASP A 71 -3.55 7.05 -2.43
C ASP A 71 -2.29 7.78 -1.95
N ARG A 72 -1.70 8.59 -2.85
CA ARG A 72 -0.46 9.34 -2.65
C ARG A 72 -0.68 10.61 -1.88
N ASP A 73 -1.76 11.29 -2.21
CA ASP A 73 -2.11 12.56 -1.60
C ASP A 73 -2.89 12.41 -0.29
N CYS A 74 -3.14 11.17 0.14
CA CYS A 74 -3.89 10.81 1.34
C CYS A 74 -5.31 11.42 1.34
N SER A 75 -5.89 11.64 0.16
CA SER A 75 -7.26 12.14 0.00
C SER A 75 -8.33 11.14 0.47
N LYS A 76 -7.94 9.90 0.83
CA LYS A 76 -8.80 8.77 1.20
C LYS A 76 -9.65 8.26 0.03
N SER A 77 -9.26 8.67 -1.16
CA SER A 77 -9.88 8.33 -2.44
C SER A 77 -8.77 8.17 -3.47
N ILE A 78 -8.93 7.25 -4.41
CA ILE A 78 -7.91 7.05 -5.43
C ILE A 78 -8.32 7.82 -6.68
N CYS A 79 -7.62 8.90 -7.01
CA CYS A 79 -7.87 9.61 -8.26
C CYS A 79 -7.33 8.83 -9.47
N PHE A 80 -7.68 9.25 -10.68
CA PHE A 80 -7.26 8.55 -11.89
C PHE A 80 -5.74 8.50 -12.06
N GLU A 81 -5.02 9.56 -11.69
CA GLU A 81 -3.57 9.66 -11.85
C GLU A 81 -2.85 8.69 -10.92
N GLU A 82 -3.31 8.57 -9.67
CA GLU A 82 -2.82 7.58 -8.71
C GLU A 82 -3.12 6.15 -9.16
N PHE A 83 -4.35 5.93 -9.60
CA PHE A 83 -4.78 4.66 -10.17
C PHE A 83 -3.92 4.27 -11.37
N TYR A 84 -3.67 5.20 -12.29
CA TYR A 84 -2.90 4.97 -13.50
C TYR A 84 -1.46 4.58 -13.17
N ILE A 85 -0.78 5.33 -12.30
CA ILE A 85 0.59 5.03 -11.87
C ILE A 85 0.65 3.63 -11.23
N TRP A 86 -0.31 3.33 -10.35
CA TRP A 86 -0.39 2.01 -9.73
C TRP A 86 -0.68 0.90 -10.76
N TRP A 87 -1.60 1.12 -11.70
CA TRP A 87 -1.98 0.16 -12.72
C TRP A 87 -0.82 -0.20 -13.65
N ILE A 88 -0.03 0.80 -14.05
CA ILE A 88 1.20 0.57 -14.84
C ILE A 88 2.23 -0.25 -14.05
N LYS A 89 2.40 0.03 -12.75
CA LYS A 89 3.26 -0.81 -11.90
C LYS A 89 2.72 -2.24 -11.79
N LEU A 90 1.40 -2.39 -11.77
CA LEU A 90 0.72 -3.67 -11.65
C LEU A 90 0.83 -4.53 -12.91
N SER A 91 0.79 -3.93 -14.11
CA SER A 91 0.81 -4.64 -15.41
C SER A 91 2.09 -5.42 -15.69
N GLY A 92 3.18 -5.14 -14.96
CA GLY A 92 4.43 -5.88 -15.00
C GLY A 92 4.52 -6.99 -13.96
N SER A 93 5.66 -7.06 -13.25
CA SER A 93 5.85 -7.98 -12.12
C SER A 93 5.11 -7.52 -10.85
N GLY A 94 4.54 -6.31 -10.84
CA GLY A 94 3.89 -5.72 -9.67
C GLY A 94 2.75 -6.56 -9.13
N PHE A 95 1.96 -7.24 -9.98
CA PHE A 95 0.88 -8.13 -9.53
C PHE A 95 1.39 -9.29 -8.66
N SER A 96 2.43 -9.99 -9.12
CA SER A 96 3.02 -11.11 -8.35
C SER A 96 3.73 -10.61 -7.09
N THR A 97 4.38 -9.46 -7.17
CA THR A 97 5.07 -8.85 -6.02
C THR A 97 4.06 -8.42 -4.95
N LEU A 98 3.00 -7.72 -5.34
CA LEU A 98 1.96 -7.25 -4.42
C LEU A 98 1.23 -8.41 -3.76
N THR A 99 0.82 -9.45 -4.51
CA THR A 99 0.14 -10.63 -3.93
C THR A 99 1.01 -11.37 -2.90
N LYS A 100 2.33 -11.46 -3.12
CA LYS A 100 3.26 -12.07 -2.15
C LYS A 100 3.50 -11.19 -0.92
N LYS A 101 3.53 -9.87 -1.13
CA LYS A 101 3.91 -8.91 -0.09
C LYS A 101 2.75 -8.23 0.60
N VAL A 102 1.50 -8.43 0.17
CA VAL A 102 0.30 -7.84 0.77
C VAL A 102 0.15 -8.12 2.26
N LYS A 103 0.63 -9.28 2.74
CA LYS A 103 0.65 -9.58 4.18
C LYS A 103 1.60 -8.65 4.94
N MET A 104 2.80 -8.45 4.40
CA MET A 104 3.78 -7.50 4.96
C MET A 104 3.26 -6.06 4.86
N LEU A 105 2.66 -5.70 3.73
CA LEU A 105 2.01 -4.39 3.52
C LEU A 105 0.91 -4.15 4.56
N THR A 106 0.08 -5.17 4.83
CA THR A 106 -1.01 -5.06 5.81
C THR A 106 -0.48 -4.95 7.24
N ALA A 107 0.60 -5.67 7.58
CA ALA A 107 1.27 -5.52 8.87
C ALA A 107 1.89 -4.13 9.02
N ALA A 108 2.57 -3.63 7.99
CA ALA A 108 3.11 -2.26 7.96
C ALA A 108 1.99 -1.22 8.10
N TYR A 109 0.85 -1.43 7.45
CA TYR A 109 -0.32 -0.56 7.58
C TYR A 109 -0.92 -0.59 8.99
N ASP A 110 -1.08 -1.77 9.59
CA ASP A 110 -1.60 -1.90 10.97
C ASP A 110 -0.65 -1.20 11.96
N SER A 111 0.67 -1.30 11.78
CA SER A 111 1.64 -0.55 12.57
C SER A 111 1.56 0.95 12.32
N PHE A 112 1.50 1.37 11.05
CA PHE A 112 1.40 2.77 10.66
C PHE A 112 0.19 3.44 11.30
N VAL A 113 -1.00 2.84 11.19
CA VAL A 113 -2.24 3.33 11.80
C VAL A 113 -2.19 3.33 13.34
N ASN A 114 -1.35 2.50 13.94
CA ASN A 114 -1.16 2.49 15.38
C ASN A 114 -0.27 3.66 15.86
N PHE A 115 0.65 4.14 15.01
CA PHE A 115 1.51 5.29 15.32
C PHE A 115 0.90 6.63 14.88
N ASP A 116 0.18 6.65 13.75
CA ASP A 116 -0.62 7.78 13.23
C ASP A 116 -1.85 8.01 14.12
N LYS A 117 -1.65 8.77 15.21
CA LYS A 117 -2.66 9.03 16.24
C LYS A 117 -3.72 9.99 15.75
N ASP A 118 -3.31 10.96 14.95
CA ASP A 118 -4.21 11.98 14.42
C ASP A 118 -5.00 11.50 13.18
N LYS A 119 -4.62 10.34 12.62
CA LYS A 119 -5.22 9.71 11.43
C LYS A 119 -5.13 10.62 10.21
N SER A 120 -4.05 11.39 10.16
CA SER A 120 -3.70 12.24 9.02
C SER A 120 -3.37 11.41 7.79
N GLY A 121 -2.90 10.17 7.96
CA GLY A 121 -2.35 9.36 6.88
C GLY A 121 -0.84 9.56 6.69
N PHE A 122 -0.20 10.30 7.60
CA PHE A 122 1.24 10.55 7.64
C PHE A 122 1.77 10.28 9.05
N LEU A 123 3.06 9.97 9.19
CA LEU A 123 3.72 10.02 10.50
C LEU A 123 4.34 11.39 10.66
N ASP A 124 3.78 12.18 11.59
CA ASP A 124 4.26 13.52 11.86
C ASP A 124 5.53 13.50 12.73
N PHE A 125 6.49 14.36 12.38
CA PHE A 125 7.65 14.62 13.21
C PHE A 125 7.33 15.63 14.32
N PRO A 126 7.94 15.50 15.52
CA PRO A 126 8.90 14.47 15.92
C PRO A 126 8.26 13.25 16.61
N GLU A 127 7.04 13.38 17.12
CA GLU A 127 6.48 12.49 18.15
C GLU A 127 6.05 11.11 17.62
N GLU A 128 5.36 11.04 16.48
CA GLU A 128 4.89 9.76 15.90
C GLU A 128 6.03 9.02 15.24
N PHE A 129 6.89 9.75 14.53
CA PHE A 129 8.12 9.21 13.98
C PHE A 129 9.06 8.65 15.06
N ASP A 130 9.18 9.30 16.23
CA ASP A 130 9.99 8.80 17.34
C ASP A 130 9.55 7.41 17.80
N GLN A 131 8.23 7.23 17.97
CA GLN A 131 7.68 5.96 18.42
C GLN A 131 7.87 4.87 17.37
N PHE A 132 7.67 5.22 16.09
CA PHE A 132 7.93 4.31 14.98
C PHE A 132 9.42 3.92 14.91
N TYR A 133 10.33 4.88 15.00
CA TYR A 133 11.78 4.68 14.93
C TYR A 133 12.27 3.79 16.07
N GLN A 134 11.83 4.05 17.30
CA GLN A 134 12.15 3.22 18.48
C GLN A 134 11.70 1.76 18.26
N ALA A 135 10.46 1.56 17.80
CA ALA A 135 9.88 0.23 17.63
C ALA A 135 10.52 -0.58 16.49
N TYR A 136 10.94 0.08 15.40
CA TYR A 136 11.41 -0.61 14.18
C TYR A 136 12.93 -0.65 14.00
N PHE A 137 13.66 0.38 14.43
CA PHE A 137 15.11 0.47 14.23
C PHE A 137 15.87 0.15 15.52
N GLN A 138 15.40 0.68 16.67
CA GLN A 138 16.09 0.48 17.94
C GLN A 138 15.87 -0.93 18.50
N ASP A 139 14.64 -1.45 18.46
CA ASP A 139 14.32 -2.82 18.90
C ASP A 139 14.83 -3.90 17.92
N ALA A 140 15.05 -3.55 16.65
CA ALA A 140 15.66 -4.46 15.66
C ALA A 140 17.20 -4.55 15.78
N GLY A 141 17.81 -3.76 16.68
CA GLY A 141 19.26 -3.74 16.89
C GLY A 141 20.05 -3.01 15.80
N ASP A 142 19.37 -2.35 14.85
CA ASP A 142 19.99 -1.61 13.75
C ASP A 142 20.12 -0.12 14.13
N ALA A 143 20.90 0.13 15.19
CA ALA A 143 21.18 1.46 15.71
C ALA A 143 22.36 2.14 14.98
N THR A 144 22.60 1.78 13.72
CA THR A 144 23.75 2.29 12.95
C THR A 144 23.50 3.68 12.36
N HIS A 145 22.25 4.08 12.18
CA HIS A 145 21.86 5.36 11.59
C HIS A 145 21.21 6.24 12.65
N SER A 146 21.58 7.53 12.72
CA SER A 146 20.89 8.46 13.62
C SER A 146 19.44 8.66 13.19
N LYS A 147 18.55 8.94 14.15
CA LYS A 147 17.14 9.28 13.88
C LYS A 147 17.01 10.31 12.76
N GLU A 148 17.84 11.36 12.76
CA GLU A 148 17.79 12.40 11.73
C GLU A 148 18.23 11.91 10.34
N GLN A 149 19.09 10.89 10.26
CA GLN A 149 19.48 10.28 8.99
C GLN A 149 18.36 9.40 8.45
N VAL A 150 17.78 8.54 9.31
CA VAL A 150 16.64 7.69 8.93
C VAL A 150 15.43 8.54 8.57
N ALA A 151 15.20 9.64 9.29
CA ALA A 151 14.19 10.64 8.95
C ALA A 151 14.38 11.20 7.54
N LYS A 152 15.60 11.66 7.21
CA LYS A 152 15.93 12.20 5.87
C LYS A 152 15.90 11.16 4.76
N GLU A 153 16.18 9.90 5.07
CA GLU A 153 16.09 8.82 4.10
C GLU A 153 14.64 8.39 3.84
N LEU A 154 13.78 8.54 4.86
CA LEU A 154 12.35 8.29 4.78
C LEU A 154 11.59 9.42 4.09
N ASP A 155 11.80 10.66 4.53
CA ASP A 155 11.20 11.89 4.00
C ASP A 155 11.90 12.29 2.70
N LYS A 156 11.53 11.64 1.59
CA LYS A 156 12.18 11.82 0.28
C LYS A 156 11.72 13.08 -0.41
N ASP A 157 10.48 13.50 -0.18
CA ASP A 157 9.94 14.73 -0.75
C ASP A 157 10.21 15.96 0.11
N GLY A 158 10.70 15.77 1.34
CA GLY A 158 11.15 16.83 2.24
C GLY A 158 9.98 17.60 2.87
N ASP A 159 8.79 16.98 2.94
CA ASP A 159 7.59 17.59 3.50
C ASP A 159 7.57 17.62 5.03
N GLY A 160 8.57 16.98 5.66
CA GLY A 160 8.71 16.91 7.10
C GLY A 160 7.72 15.96 7.75
N LYS A 161 7.22 14.97 7.00
CA LYS A 161 6.34 13.87 7.42
C LYS A 161 6.82 12.58 6.74
N VAL A 162 6.24 11.44 7.14
CA VAL A 162 6.49 10.17 6.44
C VAL A 162 5.19 9.60 5.94
N SER A 163 5.05 9.52 4.62
CA SER A 163 3.93 8.87 3.97
C SER A 163 4.01 7.35 4.07
N PHE A 164 2.87 6.68 3.94
CA PHE A 164 2.85 5.21 3.90
C PHE A 164 3.70 4.63 2.75
N GLN A 165 3.83 5.35 1.63
CA GLN A 165 4.64 4.89 0.49
C GLN A 165 6.13 4.89 0.79
N GLU A 166 6.62 5.91 1.47
CA GLU A 166 8.02 6.01 1.90
C GLU A 166 8.36 4.92 2.90
N LEU A 167 7.45 4.68 3.85
CA LEU A 167 7.57 3.58 4.79
C LEU A 167 7.68 2.22 4.07
N VAL A 168 6.79 1.95 3.11
CA VAL A 168 6.76 0.66 2.38
C VAL A 168 8.00 0.49 1.49
N GLN A 169 8.57 1.58 0.97
CA GLN A 169 9.84 1.56 0.24
C GLN A 169 11.02 1.21 1.15
N ILE A 170 11.17 1.88 2.31
CA ILE A 170 12.31 1.61 3.20
C ILE A 170 12.26 0.21 3.80
N LEU A 171 11.05 -0.28 4.11
CA LEU A 171 10.85 -1.65 4.60
C LEU A 171 11.13 -2.70 3.50
N GLY A 172 11.50 -2.28 2.29
CA GLY A 172 11.78 -3.16 1.15
C GLY A 172 10.55 -3.93 0.69
N ILE A 173 9.35 -3.48 1.07
CA ILE A 173 8.09 -4.12 0.72
C ILE A 173 7.81 -3.81 -0.75
N LEU A 174 7.96 -2.58 -1.24
CA LEU A 174 7.81 -2.29 -2.67
C LEU A 174 8.94 -1.37 -3.13
N ASN A 175 9.76 -1.87 -4.06
CA ASN A 175 10.79 -1.12 -4.79
C ASN A 175 10.35 -0.96 -6.25
#